data_AF-A0A1F2V2X0-F1
#
_entry.id   AF-A0A1F2V2X0-F1
#
_cell.length_a   1.000
_cell.length_b   1.000
_cell.length_c   1.000
_cell.angle_alpha   90.00
_cell.angle_beta   90.00
_cell.angle_gamma   90.00
#
_symmetry.space_group_name_H-M   'P 1'
#
loop_
_entity.id
_entity.type
_entity.pdbx_description
1 polymer ?
#
loop_
_entity_poly.entity_id
_entity_poly.type
_entity_poly.pdbx_seq_one_letter_code
_entity_poly.pdbx_strand_id
1 'polypeptide(L)' 'MILTRAQPTVTIGGQSARVLFSGMAPGFVGLWQINAEVPASVTPGPAVPLVVTAGGVSSNTVTIAVE' A
#
# COMPACT_ATOMS: atom_id res chain seq x y z
N MET A 1 -5.55 19.17 1.65
CA MET A 1 -5.22 17.73 1.66
C MET A 1 -5.68 17.14 2.99
N ILE A 2 -6.52 16.12 2.98
CA ILE A 2 -6.93 15.40 4.20
C ILE A 2 -6.22 14.05 4.22
N LEU A 3 -5.50 13.78 5.30
CA LEU A 3 -4.79 12.52 5.55
C LEU A 3 -5.74 11.46 6.10
N THR A 4 -5.41 10.18 5.92
CA THR A 4 -6.15 9.08 6.55
C THR A 4 -6.06 9.18 8.07
N ARG A 5 -7.16 8.83 8.76
CA ARG A 5 -7.22 8.86 10.23
C ARG A 5 -6.35 7.78 10.88
N ALA A 6 -6.22 6.63 10.24
CA ALA A 6 -5.30 5.57 10.63
C ALA A 6 -4.20 5.49 9.57
N GLN A 7 -2.95 5.67 9.99
CA GLN A 7 -1.79 5.53 9.11
C GLN A 7 -1.67 4.05 8.71
N PRO A 8 -1.78 3.71 7.42
CA PRO A 8 -1.70 2.32 7.00
C PRO A 8 -0.26 1.80 7.06
N THR A 9 -0.11 0.51 7.27
CA THR A 9 1.12 -0.22 6.94
C THR A 9 0.90 -1.01 5.66
N VAL A 10 1.92 -1.06 4.81
CA VAL A 10 1.87 -1.80 3.54
C VAL A 10 2.95 -2.87 3.58
N THR A 11 2.60 -4.09 3.15
CA THR A 11 3.56 -5.16 2.93
C THR A 11 3.53 -5.59 1.47
N ILE A 12 4.71 -5.67 0.85
CA ILE A 12 4.92 -6.10 -0.54
C ILE A 12 5.91 -7.25 -0.52
N GLY A 13 5.56 -8.40 -1.09
CA GLY A 13 6.45 -9.57 -1.10
C GLY A 13 6.78 -10.09 0.30
N GLY A 14 5.90 -9.87 1.28
CA GLY A 14 6.17 -10.16 2.69
C GLY A 14 7.09 -9.16 3.40
N GLN A 15 7.58 -8.13 2.70
CA GLN A 15 8.46 -7.09 3.24
C GLN A 15 7.67 -5.82 3.56
N SER A 16 8.06 -5.12 4.63
CA SER A 16 7.44 -3.83 4.97
C SER A 16 7.83 -2.76 3.94
N ALA A 17 6.81 -2.13 3.35
CA ALA A 17 6.96 -1.05 2.37
C ALA A 17 6.86 0.32 3.04
N ARG A 18 7.69 1.26 2.59
CA ARG A 18 7.67 2.63 3.09
C ARG A 18 6.48 3.38 2.50
N VAL A 19 5.56 3.85 3.35
CA VAL A 19 4.43 4.67 2.94
C VAL A 19 4.86 6.13 2.81
N LEU A 20 4.72 6.68 1.60
CA LEU A 20 5.07 8.06 1.26
C LEU A 20 3.87 9.01 1.38
N PHE A 21 2.65 8.49 1.22
CA PHE A 21 1.41 9.26 1.32
C PHE A 21 0.25 8.35 1.71
N SER A 22 -0.69 8.88 2.50
CA SER A 22 -2.00 8.27 2.73
C SER A 22 -3.05 9.36 2.99
N GLY A 23 -4.00 9.53 2.07
CA GLY A 23 -4.98 10.61 2.14
C GLY A 23 -6.01 10.56 1.02
N MET A 24 -6.87 11.57 0.93
CA MET A 24 -7.85 11.66 -0.15
C MET A 24 -7.16 11.76 -1.51
N ALA A 25 -7.63 11.00 -2.48
CA ALA A 25 -7.13 11.04 -3.85
C ALA A 25 -7.54 12.37 -4.52
N PRO A 26 -6.59 13.23 -4.93
CA PRO A 26 -6.92 14.48 -5.60
C PRO A 26 -7.70 14.23 -6.89
N GLY A 27 -8.81 14.96 -7.09
CA GLY A 27 -9.65 14.83 -8.29
C GLY A 27 -10.67 13.70 -8.26
N PHE A 28 -10.70 12.86 -7.21
CA PHE A 28 -11.64 11.74 -7.11
C PHE A 28 -12.45 11.80 -5.80
N VAL A 29 -13.73 12.16 -5.93
CA VAL A 29 -14.64 12.23 -4.77
C VAL A 29 -14.87 10.84 -4.18
N GLY A 30 -14.69 10.73 -2.86
CA GLY A 30 -14.91 9.48 -2.12
C GLY A 30 -13.76 8.46 -2.21
N LEU A 31 -12.67 8.77 -2.92
CA LEU A 31 -11.51 7.88 -3.01
C LEU A 31 -10.37 8.31 -2.08
N TRP A 32 -9.70 7.29 -1.54
CA TRP A 32 -8.46 7.42 -0.79
C TRP A 32 -7.32 6.81 -1.58
N GLN A 33 -6.12 7.38 -1.46
CA GLN A 33 -4.93 6.90 -2.12
C GLN A 33 -3.80 6.70 -1.11
N ILE A 34 -2.98 5.67 -1.39
CA ILE A 34 -1.74 5.38 -0.68
C ILE A 34 -0.63 5.36 -1.72
N ASN A 35 0.48 6.05 -1.43
CA ASN A 35 1.72 5.87 -2.18
C ASN A 35 2.66 5.06 -1.29
N ALA A 36 3.11 3.91 -1.77
CA ALA A 36 4.06 3.05 -1.08
C ALA A 36 5.24 2.74 -2.02
N GLU A 37 6.44 2.75 -1.45
CA GLU A 37 7.69 2.43 -2.14
C GLU A 37 7.94 0.92 -2.06
N VAL A 38 8.17 0.27 -3.20
CA VAL A 38 8.51 -1.15 -3.26
C VAL A 38 9.89 -1.35 -2.60
N PRO A 39 10.02 -2.20 -1.56
CA PRO A 39 11.31 -2.45 -0.94
C PRO A 39 12.28 -3.14 -1.90
N ALA A 40 13.54 -2.69 -1.91
CA ALA A 40 14.60 -3.31 -2.71
C ALA A 40 14.88 -4.79 -2.32
N SER A 41 14.41 -5.23 -1.15
CA SER A 41 14.53 -6.61 -0.67
C SER A 41 13.40 -7.54 -1.17
N VAL A 42 12.45 -7.03 -1.95
CA VAL A 42 11.42 -7.83 -2.59
C VAL A 42 12.02 -8.56 -3.78
N THR A 43 11.82 -9.88 -3.85
CA THR A 43 12.15 -10.66 -5.04
C THR A 43 11.19 -10.26 -6.18
N PRO A 44 11.70 -9.78 -7.33
CA PRO A 44 10.86 -9.44 -8.47
C PRO A 44 10.09 -10.66 -9.01
N GLY A 45 8.94 -10.40 -9.63
CA GLY A 45 8.11 -11.44 -10.21
C GLY A 45 6.74 -10.93 -10.65
N PRO A 46 6.01 -11.72 -11.45
CA PRO A 46 4.73 -11.31 -12.01
C PRO A 46 3.59 -11.28 -10.98
N ALA A 47 3.77 -11.85 -9.79
CA ALA A 47 2.73 -12.02 -8.79
C ALA A 47 3.25 -11.87 -7.35
N VAL A 48 3.79 -10.69 -7.04
CA VAL A 48 4.25 -10.34 -5.69
C VAL A 48 3.03 -9.97 -4.80
N PRO A 49 2.86 -10.59 -3.62
CA PRO A 49 1.72 -10.32 -2.75
C PRO A 49 1.78 -8.92 -2.15
N LEU A 50 0.64 -8.23 -2.13
CA LEU A 50 0.42 -6.93 -1.54
C LEU A 50 -0.70 -7.02 -0.50
N VAL A 51 -0.45 -6.49 0.68
CA VAL A 51 -1.46 -6.34 1.75
C VAL A 51 -1.35 -4.94 2.34
N VAL A 52 -2.50 -4.33 2.61
CA VAL A 52 -2.61 -3.07 3.36
C VAL A 52 -3.30 -3.35 4.69
N THR A 53 -2.73 -2.86 5.78
CA THR A 53 -3.34 -2.92 7.11
C THR A 53 -3.61 -1.50 7.59
N ALA A 54 -4.86 -1.22 7.95
CA ALA A 54 -5.27 0.09 8.45
C ALA A 54 -6.23 -0.08 9.63
N GLY A 55 -6.03 0.68 10.71
CA GLY A 55 -6.88 0.61 11.89
C GLY A 55 -6.94 -0.80 12.54
N GLY A 56 -5.88 -1.59 12.40
CA GLY A 56 -5.82 -2.97 12.90
C GLY A 56 -6.48 -4.03 12.02
N VAL A 57 -7.02 -3.65 10.85
CA VAL A 57 -7.66 -4.57 9.91
C VAL A 57 -6.80 -4.71 8.65
N SER A 58 -6.49 -5.95 8.26
CA SER A 58 -5.79 -6.26 7.01
C SER A 58 -6.78 -6.41 5.85
N SER A 59 -6.38 -5.95 4.68
CA SER A 59 -7.11 -6.17 3.42
C SER A 59 -7.05 -7.64 3.00
N ASN A 60 -7.80 -7.97 1.94
CA ASN A 60 -7.48 -9.15 1.14
C ASN A 60 -6.04 -9.04 0.59
N THR A 61 -5.41 -10.19 0.39
CA THR A 61 -4.16 -10.24 -0.36
C THR A 61 -4.45 -10.15 -1.85
N VAL A 62 -3.78 -9.23 -2.53
CA VAL A 62 -3.76 -9.13 -3.99
C VAL A 62 -2.33 -9.30 -4.49
N THR A 63 -2.14 -9.49 -5.79
CA THR A 63 -0.80 -9.59 -6.37
C THR A 63 -0.54 -8.46 -7.36
N ILE A 64 0.71 -8.03 -7.43
CA ILE A 64 1.22 -7.03 -8.39
C ILE A 64 2.46 -7.59 -9.09
N ALA A 65 2.74 -7.10 -10.29
CA ALA A 65 4.03 -7.37 -10.94
C ALA A 65 5.09 -6.41 -10.39
N VAL A 66 6.29 -6.93 -10.15
CA VAL A 66 7.49 -6.17 -9.74
C VAL A 66 8.64 -6.62 -10.64
N GLU A 67 9.41 -5.65 -11.12
CA GLU A 67 10.55 -5.83 -12.02
C GLU A 67 11.86 -5.32 -11.42
#